data_AF-A0A959S545-F1
#
_entry.id   AF-A0A959S545-F1
#
_cell.length_a   1.000
_cell.length_b   1.000
_cell.length_c   1.000
_cell.angle_alpha   90.00
_cell.angle_beta   90.00
_cell.angle_gamma   90.00
#
_symmetry.space_group_name_H-M   'P 1'
#
loop_
_entity.id
_entity.type
_entity.pdbx_description
1 polymer ?
#
loop_
_entity_poly.entity_id
_entity_poly.type
_entity_poly.pdbx_seq_one_letter_code
_entity_poly.pdbx_strand_id
1 'polypeptide(L)'
;SDAIFVSTKSGLLIYDESGKLKSRLTTLNGLPHNNIKYCFEDSDGRVWIASQGNRICYLWKEEIRFIEKGADHTIADVNHILEDSQNRLWFATMGQGVSVLDKGMVTNLNTSNELPSDYCYQMVLDDDENVWVSHQKSLTRISPSLKRSRTVSKEDLSNTESSMVSVLFKDKEGSIWISSTHDVVKFNPAIDKASKAAPQLSISSIKVFDKEQPLTENLSLPYDKYDITFILAGISLRDPEAIRYKYQLLGASESWNIEERKDELFFPGISNGNYQLNVYASRNGGPWTTEPVSYQFSINRPFWLSWWFWILSGLAISAAVIGFVRYRTFRLIRDKAELEQIVQERTVEIQQQKTEIEKSRDEIAKYAKDITDSIKYAKRIQKAIFPAWQDIKEVLPESLVFYQSKDLVSGDFYFADKVGDKRIFAAVDCTGHGVPGGFMSIVANNLLQQAIKQVGLTKPSEILNYASHGITNTLHQTFEESSVKDGMDIAICCWDEKAGILEFAGAYNPLYIFRDGKLLETKADRFPVGTFVGETVNEFTNHEIKVQKGDMVYVFTDGFADQFGGPQGKKFMMNRFRKMLSDVHSKPVDEQFELLSKTLKQWKGNLEQVDDICVVGVRIS
;
A
#
# COMPACT_ATOMS: atom_id res chain seq x y z
N SER A 1 75.04 -6.28 -73.28
CA SER A 1 74.17 -6.25 -74.45
C SER A 1 72.92 -5.55 -74.01
N ASP A 2 72.85 -4.27 -74.32
CA ASP A 2 71.92 -3.31 -73.76
C ASP A 2 70.55 -3.57 -74.40
N ALA A 3 69.72 -4.34 -73.70
CA ALA A 3 68.36 -4.61 -74.14
C ALA A 3 67.45 -3.45 -73.74
N ILE A 4 66.57 -3.03 -74.65
CA ILE A 4 65.57 -2.00 -74.35
C ILE A 4 64.29 -2.70 -73.90
N PHE A 5 63.91 -2.47 -72.64
CA PHE A 5 62.68 -2.99 -72.05
C PHE A 5 61.54 -1.97 -72.21
N VAL A 6 60.43 -2.40 -72.82
CA VAL A 6 59.25 -1.57 -73.05
C VAL A 6 58.05 -2.17 -72.33
N SER A 7 57.60 -1.47 -71.29
CA SER A 7 56.40 -1.81 -70.52
C SER A 7 55.14 -1.44 -71.31
N THR A 8 54.21 -2.39 -71.48
CA THR A 8 52.96 -2.15 -72.21
C THR A 8 51.75 -2.73 -71.48
N LYS A 9 50.54 -2.33 -71.89
CA LYS A 9 49.28 -2.94 -71.42
C LYS A 9 49.14 -4.42 -71.79
N SER A 10 50.01 -4.94 -72.65
CA SER A 10 49.90 -6.25 -73.29
C SER A 10 51.15 -7.13 -73.10
N GLY A 11 51.96 -6.83 -72.09
CA GLY A 11 53.18 -7.56 -71.73
C GLY A 11 54.43 -6.67 -71.69
N LEU A 12 55.57 -7.29 -71.38
CA LEU A 12 56.90 -6.67 -71.47
C LEU A 12 57.51 -7.01 -72.84
N LEU A 13 57.86 -6.00 -73.63
CA LEU A 13 58.58 -6.17 -74.89
C LEU A 13 60.07 -5.93 -74.66
N ILE A 14 60.91 -6.79 -75.24
CA ILE A 14 62.37 -6.71 -75.13
C ILE A 14 62.92 -6.52 -76.53
N TYR A 15 63.55 -5.37 -76.78
CA TYR A 15 64.22 -5.05 -78.04
C TYR A 15 65.74 -5.15 -77.86
N ASP A 16 66.44 -5.49 -78.94
CA ASP A 16 67.89 -5.35 -79.00
C ASP A 16 68.32 -3.91 -79.30
N GLU A 17 69.63 -3.64 -79.22
CA GLU A 17 70.23 -2.32 -79.51
C GLU A 17 69.94 -1.83 -80.95
N SER A 18 69.63 -2.75 -81.88
CA SER A 18 69.27 -2.41 -83.26
C SER A 18 67.80 -2.03 -83.43
N GLY A 19 67.00 -2.12 -82.36
CA GLY A 19 65.57 -1.84 -82.37
C GLY A 19 64.72 -3.01 -82.87
N LYS A 20 65.27 -4.22 -82.98
CA LYS A 20 64.51 -5.43 -83.36
C LYS A 20 63.93 -6.09 -82.12
N LEU A 21 62.65 -6.47 -82.19
CA LEU A 21 61.97 -7.18 -81.11
C LEU A 21 62.59 -8.57 -80.90
N LYS A 22 63.22 -8.78 -79.75
CA LYS A 22 63.85 -10.05 -79.34
C LYS A 22 62.82 -10.99 -78.74
N SER A 23 62.01 -10.51 -77.80
CA SER A 23 60.98 -11.32 -77.15
C SER A 23 59.83 -10.47 -76.61
N ARG A 24 58.68 -11.12 -76.47
CA ARG A 24 57.49 -10.57 -75.82
C ARG A 24 57.10 -11.49 -74.67
N LEU A 25 57.20 -10.98 -73.45
CA LEU A 25 56.79 -11.69 -72.25
C LEU A 25 55.37 -11.30 -71.88
N THR A 26 54.53 -12.30 -71.66
CA THR A 26 53.12 -12.17 -71.25
C THR A 26 52.82 -13.15 -70.12
N THR A 27 51.57 -13.18 -69.66
CA THR A 27 51.04 -14.20 -68.75
C THR A 27 51.27 -15.63 -69.24
N LEU A 28 51.31 -15.86 -70.57
CA LEU A 28 51.66 -17.17 -71.14
C LEU A 28 53.12 -17.57 -70.83
N ASN A 29 54.00 -16.58 -70.61
CA ASN A 29 55.40 -16.80 -70.25
C ASN A 29 55.61 -16.83 -68.72
N GLY A 30 54.54 -16.69 -67.93
CA GLY A 30 54.61 -16.68 -66.48
C GLY A 30 54.59 -15.30 -65.82
N LEU A 31 54.36 -14.20 -66.57
CA LEU A 31 54.15 -12.90 -65.91
C LEU A 31 52.86 -12.92 -65.06
N PRO A 32 52.84 -12.24 -63.90
CA PRO A 32 51.65 -12.19 -63.04
C PRO A 32 50.48 -11.42 -63.68
N HIS A 33 50.76 -10.47 -64.58
CA HIS A 33 49.74 -9.74 -65.33
C HIS A 33 50.32 -9.16 -66.63
N ASN A 34 49.48 -8.93 -67.65
CA ASN A 34 49.91 -8.35 -68.93
C ASN A 34 50.05 -6.82 -68.88
N ASN A 35 49.32 -6.15 -68.01
CA ASN A 35 49.42 -4.70 -67.83
C ASN A 35 50.66 -4.37 -67.00
N ILE A 36 51.76 -4.09 -67.69
CA ILE A 36 53.04 -3.68 -67.09
C ILE A 36 53.07 -2.15 -67.06
N LYS A 37 53.21 -1.60 -65.85
CA LYS A 37 53.16 -0.16 -65.60
C LYS A 37 54.55 0.48 -65.65
N TYR A 38 55.55 -0.24 -65.15
CA TYR A 38 56.93 0.23 -65.06
C TYR A 38 57.90 -0.95 -65.02
N CYS A 39 59.14 -0.73 -65.45
CA CYS A 39 60.23 -1.68 -65.30
C CYS A 39 61.47 -0.95 -64.79
N PHE A 40 62.19 -1.59 -63.87
CA PHE A 40 63.34 -1.00 -63.19
C PHE A 40 64.47 -2.04 -63.11
N GLU A 41 65.66 -1.68 -63.55
CA GLU A 41 66.85 -2.50 -63.37
C GLU A 41 67.54 -2.11 -62.06
N ASP A 42 67.72 -3.08 -61.15
CA ASP A 42 68.41 -2.84 -59.89
C ASP A 42 69.94 -2.95 -60.03
N SER A 43 70.64 -2.61 -58.96
CA SER A 43 72.11 -2.65 -58.86
C SER A 43 72.72 -4.04 -59.10
N ASP A 44 71.94 -5.11 -58.92
CA ASP A 44 72.36 -6.49 -59.17
C ASP A 44 72.14 -6.93 -60.64
N GLY A 45 71.54 -6.08 -61.49
CA GLY A 45 71.20 -6.36 -62.90
C GLY A 45 69.91 -7.15 -63.09
N ARG A 46 69.03 -7.19 -62.08
CA ARG A 46 67.70 -7.81 -62.16
C ARG A 46 66.70 -6.76 -62.65
N VAL A 47 65.89 -7.12 -63.64
CA VAL A 47 64.86 -6.23 -64.17
C VAL A 47 63.54 -6.50 -63.47
N TRP A 48 63.21 -5.67 -62.50
CA TRP A 48 61.95 -5.69 -61.76
C TRP A 48 60.78 -5.19 -62.61
N ILE A 49 59.65 -5.88 -62.49
CA ILE A 49 58.48 -5.64 -63.34
C ILE A 49 57.30 -5.21 -62.47
N ALA A 50 56.94 -3.93 -62.55
CA ALA A 50 55.76 -3.38 -61.91
C ALA A 50 54.52 -3.70 -62.73
N SER A 51 53.59 -4.46 -62.16
CA SER A 51 52.38 -4.89 -62.84
C SER A 51 51.16 -4.78 -61.93
N GLN A 52 49.97 -4.78 -62.54
CA GLN A 52 48.69 -4.85 -61.82
C GLN A 52 48.40 -6.23 -61.21
N GLY A 53 49.39 -7.14 -61.20
CA GLY A 53 49.26 -8.47 -60.64
C GLY A 53 49.21 -8.48 -59.12
N ASN A 54 48.92 -9.65 -58.56
CA ASN A 54 48.89 -9.90 -57.13
C ASN A 54 50.27 -10.19 -56.51
N ARG A 55 51.34 -10.16 -57.32
CA ARG A 55 52.72 -10.47 -56.91
C ARG A 55 53.72 -9.66 -57.73
N ILE A 56 54.83 -9.31 -57.11
CA ILE A 56 55.99 -8.73 -57.78
C ILE A 56 56.87 -9.83 -58.40
N CYS A 57 57.46 -9.54 -59.55
CA CYS A 57 58.40 -10.42 -60.23
C CYS A 57 59.57 -9.63 -60.82
N TYR A 58 60.67 -10.32 -61.12
CA TYR A 58 61.83 -9.77 -61.80
C TYR A 58 62.35 -10.75 -62.86
N LEU A 59 62.97 -10.23 -63.90
CA LEU A 59 63.66 -10.98 -64.91
C LEU A 59 65.13 -11.11 -64.51
N TRP A 60 65.64 -12.35 -64.49
CA TRP A 60 67.05 -12.63 -64.24
C TRP A 60 67.52 -13.74 -65.17
N LYS A 61 68.56 -13.47 -65.96
CA LYS A 61 69.08 -14.41 -66.98
C LYS A 61 67.99 -14.97 -67.90
N GLU A 62 67.11 -14.09 -68.38
CA GLU A 62 65.96 -14.41 -69.26
C GLU A 62 64.84 -15.27 -68.61
N GLU A 63 64.92 -15.56 -67.31
CA GLU A 63 63.87 -16.26 -66.56
C GLU A 63 63.07 -15.29 -65.67
N ILE A 64 61.75 -15.46 -65.64
CA ILE A 64 60.88 -14.72 -64.70
C ILE A 64 60.95 -15.41 -63.34
N ARG A 65 61.34 -14.65 -62.31
CA ARG A 65 61.42 -15.09 -60.92
C ARG A 65 60.52 -14.25 -60.04
N PHE A 66 60.07 -14.87 -58.96
CA PHE A 66 59.23 -14.24 -57.95
C PHE A 66 59.98 -14.19 -56.63
N ILE A 67 59.64 -13.24 -55.78
CA ILE A 67 60.06 -13.28 -54.37
C ILE A 67 59.24 -14.41 -53.71
N GLU A 68 59.91 -15.46 -53.23
CA GLU A 68 59.24 -16.59 -52.59
C GLU A 68 58.68 -16.25 -51.20
N LYS A 69 57.53 -16.88 -50.89
CA LYS A 69 56.70 -16.63 -49.70
C LYS A 69 57.46 -16.82 -48.38
N GLY A 70 57.56 -15.74 -47.62
CA GLY A 70 57.67 -15.77 -46.16
C GLY A 70 56.67 -14.76 -45.57
N ALA A 71 55.63 -15.28 -44.90
CA ALA A 71 54.62 -14.55 -44.11
C ALA A 71 53.81 -13.41 -44.80
N ASP A 72 52.59 -13.74 -45.25
CA ASP A 72 51.38 -12.89 -45.45
C ASP A 72 51.45 -11.54 -46.22
N HIS A 73 52.59 -11.10 -46.75
CA HIS A 73 52.71 -9.79 -47.40
C HIS A 73 53.13 -9.93 -48.86
N THR A 74 52.19 -10.30 -49.72
CA THR A 74 52.40 -10.17 -51.17
C THR A 74 52.27 -8.70 -51.57
N ILE A 75 53.34 -8.14 -52.14
CA ILE A 75 53.32 -6.82 -52.78
C ILE A 75 52.51 -6.96 -54.08
N ALA A 76 51.41 -6.22 -54.18
CA ALA A 76 50.46 -6.27 -55.28
C ALA A 76 50.24 -4.88 -55.89
N ASP A 77 49.80 -4.88 -57.15
CA ASP A 77 49.43 -3.69 -57.92
C ASP A 77 50.46 -2.53 -57.83
N VAL A 78 51.68 -2.84 -58.27
CA VAL A 78 52.81 -1.92 -58.22
C VAL A 78 52.77 -0.97 -59.41
N ASN A 79 52.84 0.34 -59.13
CA ASN A 79 52.95 1.40 -60.12
C ASN A 79 54.39 1.76 -60.48
N HIS A 80 55.25 1.87 -59.46
CA HIS A 80 56.63 2.36 -59.64
C HIS A 80 57.58 1.67 -58.66
N ILE A 81 58.83 1.50 -59.08
CA ILE A 81 59.88 0.82 -58.33
C ILE A 81 61.08 1.76 -58.27
N LEU A 82 61.75 1.78 -57.13
CA LEU A 82 62.91 2.61 -56.87
C LEU A 82 63.87 1.83 -55.95
N GLU A 83 65.17 1.94 -56.17
CA GLU A 83 66.19 1.43 -55.26
C GLU A 83 66.86 2.61 -54.55
N ASP A 84 67.07 2.50 -53.23
CA ASP A 84 67.82 3.49 -52.47
C ASP A 84 69.30 3.14 -52.32
N SER A 85 70.11 4.07 -51.81
CA SER A 85 71.55 3.87 -51.58
C SER A 85 71.89 2.74 -50.59
N GLN A 86 70.90 2.17 -49.89
CA GLN A 86 71.05 1.04 -48.98
C GLN A 86 70.69 -0.30 -49.64
N ASN A 87 70.46 -0.31 -50.96
CA ASN A 87 69.98 -1.45 -51.75
C ASN A 87 68.62 -1.98 -51.29
N ARG A 88 67.78 -1.10 -50.70
CA ARG A 88 66.38 -1.42 -50.40
C ARG A 88 65.52 -1.07 -51.60
N LEU A 89 64.59 -1.96 -51.93
CA LEU A 89 63.65 -1.75 -53.03
C LEU A 89 62.34 -1.19 -52.48
N TRP A 90 61.94 -0.06 -53.02
CA TRP A 90 60.72 0.65 -52.69
C TRP A 90 59.70 0.43 -53.81
N PHE A 91 58.48 0.08 -53.44
CA PHE A 91 57.37 -0.18 -54.34
C PHE A 91 56.21 0.77 -54.02
N ALA A 92 55.86 1.62 -54.99
CA ALA A 92 54.64 2.42 -54.91
C ALA A 92 53.47 1.54 -55.36
N THR A 93 52.48 1.32 -54.50
CA THR A 93 51.36 0.42 -54.76
C THR A 93 50.03 1.17 -54.86
N MET A 94 49.05 0.54 -55.50
CA MET A 94 47.66 1.00 -55.50
C MET A 94 46.86 0.29 -54.41
N GLY A 95 46.99 0.76 -53.17
CA GLY A 95 46.15 0.31 -52.04
C GLY A 95 46.90 -0.35 -50.89
N GLN A 96 48.21 -0.60 -50.99
CA GLN A 96 49.05 -1.04 -49.86
C GLN A 96 49.97 0.08 -49.37
N GLY A 97 49.88 1.30 -49.93
CA GLY A 97 50.79 2.39 -49.69
C GLY A 97 52.16 2.16 -50.35
N VAL A 98 53.22 2.34 -49.57
CA VAL A 98 54.61 2.14 -50.01
C VAL A 98 55.16 0.89 -49.35
N SER A 99 55.47 -0.13 -50.14
CA SER A 99 56.12 -1.35 -49.65
C SER A 99 57.62 -1.23 -49.80
N VAL A 100 58.39 -1.56 -48.76
CA VAL A 100 59.85 -1.55 -48.77
C VAL A 100 60.35 -2.96 -48.55
N LEU A 101 61.14 -3.46 -49.49
CA LEU A 101 61.85 -4.73 -49.40
C LEU A 101 63.30 -4.46 -48.98
N ASP A 102 63.63 -4.88 -47.76
CA ASP A 102 64.99 -4.81 -47.22
C ASP A 102 65.41 -6.22 -46.77
N LYS A 103 66.47 -6.76 -47.37
CA LYS A 103 67.05 -8.07 -47.03
C LYS A 103 66.01 -9.21 -46.94
N GLY A 104 65.02 -9.21 -47.83
CA GLY A 104 63.96 -10.22 -47.89
C GLY A 104 62.74 -9.96 -47.01
N MET A 105 62.75 -8.91 -46.18
CA MET A 105 61.61 -8.50 -45.36
C MET A 105 60.84 -7.37 -46.03
N VAL A 106 59.51 -7.51 -46.11
CA VAL A 106 58.61 -6.48 -46.65
C VAL A 106 58.00 -5.68 -45.51
N THR A 107 58.16 -4.35 -45.55
CA THR A 107 57.51 -3.40 -44.62
C THR A 107 56.56 -2.51 -45.42
N ASN A 108 55.30 -2.40 -45.01
CA ASN A 108 54.34 -1.50 -45.64
C ASN A 108 54.21 -0.22 -44.81
N LEU A 109 54.39 0.92 -45.47
CA LEU A 109 54.01 2.22 -44.95
C LEU A 109 52.65 2.56 -45.58
N ASN A 110 51.63 2.74 -44.75
CA ASN A 110 50.27 3.04 -45.19
C ASN A 110 49.62 4.10 -44.27
N THR A 111 48.33 4.32 -44.39
CA THR A 111 47.54 5.26 -43.58
C THR A 111 47.66 5.04 -42.07
N SER A 112 47.89 3.80 -41.61
CA SER A 112 48.18 3.50 -40.20
C SER A 112 49.54 4.03 -39.73
N ASN A 113 50.47 4.27 -40.67
CA ASN A 113 51.78 4.86 -40.43
C ASN A 113 51.82 6.35 -40.82
N GLU A 114 50.67 7.03 -40.74
CA GLU A 114 50.52 8.46 -41.01
C GLU A 114 50.77 8.86 -42.49
N LEU A 115 50.73 7.91 -43.44
CA LEU A 115 50.63 8.30 -44.85
C LEU A 115 49.25 8.87 -45.15
N PRO A 116 49.14 9.97 -45.93
CA PRO A 116 47.83 10.55 -46.28
C PRO A 116 46.93 9.64 -47.13
N SER A 117 47.51 8.70 -47.88
CA SER A 117 46.79 7.83 -48.79
C SER A 117 47.60 6.58 -49.12
N ASP A 118 46.89 5.45 -49.30
CA ASP A 118 47.47 4.17 -49.68
C ASP A 118 47.62 3.99 -51.20
N TYR A 119 47.22 4.99 -51.99
CA TYR A 119 47.33 5.01 -53.45
C TYR A 119 48.55 5.83 -53.88
N CYS A 120 49.68 5.15 -54.08
CA CYS A 120 50.96 5.77 -54.43
C CYS A 120 51.26 5.59 -55.93
N TYR A 121 51.68 6.67 -56.61
CA TYR A 121 51.88 6.68 -58.06
C TYR A 121 53.35 6.54 -58.44
N GLN A 122 54.18 7.51 -58.04
CA GLN A 122 55.60 7.55 -58.37
C GLN A 122 56.45 7.98 -57.18
N MET A 123 57.71 7.54 -57.18
CA MET A 123 58.71 7.87 -56.16
C MET A 123 60.01 8.39 -56.77
N VAL A 124 60.70 9.28 -56.05
CA VAL A 124 62.04 9.77 -56.40
C VAL A 124 62.87 10.02 -55.14
N LEU A 125 64.20 9.86 -55.22
CA LEU A 125 65.14 10.22 -54.15
C LEU A 125 65.58 11.67 -54.30
N ASP A 126 65.63 12.43 -53.20
CA ASP A 126 66.36 13.70 -53.17
C ASP A 126 67.87 13.50 -52.92
N ASP A 127 68.64 14.58 -52.82
CA ASP A 127 70.09 14.52 -52.54
C ASP A 127 70.43 14.08 -51.11
N ASP A 128 69.45 14.14 -50.20
CA ASP A 128 69.58 13.76 -48.80
C ASP A 128 69.04 12.32 -48.54
N GLU A 129 68.84 11.53 -49.62
CA GLU A 129 68.32 10.16 -49.58
C GLU A 129 66.89 10.04 -49.01
N ASN A 130 66.10 11.11 -49.01
CA ASN A 130 64.68 11.02 -48.67
C ASN A 130 63.87 10.57 -49.89
N VAL A 131 62.92 9.68 -49.64
CA VAL A 131 62.00 9.18 -50.67
C VAL A 131 60.80 10.12 -50.73
N TRP A 132 60.61 10.75 -51.88
CA TRP A 132 59.44 11.56 -52.19
C TRP A 132 58.41 10.70 -52.89
N VAL A 133 57.21 10.63 -52.34
CA VAL A 133 56.13 9.76 -52.81
C VAL A 133 54.92 10.60 -53.17
N SER A 134 54.48 10.47 -54.43
CA SER A 134 53.23 11.06 -54.91
C SER A 134 52.05 10.14 -54.62
N HIS A 135 50.97 10.68 -54.08
CA HIS A 135 49.72 9.97 -53.81
C HIS A 135 48.51 10.84 -54.09
N GLN A 136 47.32 10.27 -53.90
CA GLN A 136 46.07 10.96 -54.22
C GLN A 136 45.96 12.27 -53.42
N LYS A 137 46.09 13.40 -54.13
CA LYS A 137 45.95 14.79 -53.65
C LYS A 137 47.07 15.32 -52.74
N SER A 138 48.18 14.60 -52.56
CA SER A 138 49.28 15.10 -51.71
C SER A 138 50.65 14.49 -52.07
N LEU A 139 51.69 15.02 -51.43
CA LEU A 139 53.08 14.59 -51.60
C LEU A 139 53.67 14.31 -50.22
N THR A 140 54.32 13.17 -50.01
CA THR A 140 54.98 12.87 -48.73
C THR A 140 56.47 12.68 -48.94
N ARG A 141 57.26 13.28 -48.03
CA ARG A 141 58.69 13.02 -47.91
C ARG A 141 58.93 12.03 -46.77
N ILE A 142 59.53 10.89 -47.10
CA ILE A 142 59.83 9.81 -46.16
C ILE A 142 61.34 9.82 -45.88
N SER A 143 61.70 9.94 -44.60
CA SER A 143 63.10 9.84 -44.19
C SER A 143 63.65 8.42 -44.39
N PRO A 144 64.92 8.26 -44.80
CA PRO A 144 65.54 6.94 -44.98
C PRO A 144 65.59 6.10 -43.69
N SER A 145 65.47 6.76 -42.52
CA SER A 145 65.42 6.11 -41.20
C SER A 145 64.06 5.48 -40.84
N LEU A 146 63.04 5.62 -41.70
CA LEU A 146 61.66 5.13 -41.51
C LEU A 146 60.93 5.64 -40.24
N LYS A 147 61.54 6.54 -39.45
CA LYS A 147 61.00 7.01 -38.16
C LYS A 147 60.15 8.28 -38.24
N ARG A 148 60.20 9.02 -39.36
CA ARG A 148 59.46 10.27 -39.56
C ARG A 148 59.09 10.44 -41.04
N SER A 149 57.79 10.41 -41.34
CA SER A 149 57.24 10.97 -42.58
C SER A 149 56.89 12.43 -42.33
N ARG A 150 57.26 13.32 -43.26
CA ARG A 150 56.70 14.69 -43.29
C ARG A 150 55.82 14.78 -44.52
N THR A 151 54.53 14.94 -44.30
CA THR A 151 53.58 15.23 -45.38
C THR A 151 53.76 16.68 -45.81
N VAL A 152 54.01 16.88 -47.10
CA VAL A 152 53.90 18.20 -47.71
C VAL A 152 52.46 18.32 -48.19
N SER A 153 51.66 19.10 -47.44
CA SER A 153 50.26 19.36 -47.80
C SER A 153 50.20 20.12 -49.11
N LYS A 154 49.15 19.85 -49.89
CA LYS A 154 48.83 20.49 -51.16
C LYS A 154 48.67 22.00 -51.02
N GLU A 155 48.29 22.47 -49.84
CA GLU A 155 48.05 23.88 -49.52
C GLU A 155 49.29 24.75 -49.75
N ASP A 156 50.51 24.20 -49.65
CA ASP A 156 51.74 24.95 -49.88
C ASP A 156 52.25 24.92 -51.33
N LEU A 157 51.74 24.03 -52.20
CA LEU A 157 52.34 23.77 -53.53
C LEU A 157 51.46 24.11 -54.74
N SER A 158 50.16 24.39 -54.58
CA SER A 158 49.31 25.17 -55.52
C SER A 158 47.81 25.03 -55.17
N ASN A 159 47.05 26.12 -55.38
CA ASN A 159 45.61 26.24 -55.15
C ASN A 159 44.74 25.39 -56.11
N THR A 160 44.79 24.07 -56.02
CA THR A 160 43.80 23.22 -56.72
C THR A 160 43.43 21.99 -55.89
N GLU A 161 42.30 22.05 -55.17
CA GLU A 161 41.79 20.96 -54.33
C GLU A 161 41.53 19.63 -55.08
N SER A 162 41.51 19.64 -56.43
CA SER A 162 41.19 18.48 -57.27
C SER A 162 42.36 17.82 -58.01
N SER A 163 43.57 18.38 -58.00
CA SER A 163 44.68 17.86 -58.81
C SER A 163 45.32 16.58 -58.28
N MET A 164 45.47 15.56 -59.12
CA MET A 164 46.25 14.35 -58.81
C MET A 164 47.72 14.61 -59.16
N VAL A 165 48.63 14.39 -58.21
CA VAL A 165 50.08 14.41 -58.48
C VAL A 165 50.42 13.10 -59.17
N SER A 166 50.96 13.18 -60.40
CA SER A 166 51.08 12.02 -61.28
C SER A 166 52.52 11.59 -61.52
N VAL A 167 53.43 12.54 -61.79
CA VAL A 167 54.83 12.25 -62.12
C VAL A 167 55.77 13.09 -61.27
N LEU A 168 56.82 12.44 -60.76
CA LEU A 168 57.94 13.06 -60.05
C LEU A 168 59.23 12.87 -60.85
N PHE A 169 60.03 13.92 -60.97
CA PHE A 169 61.32 13.88 -61.65
C PHE A 169 62.35 14.73 -60.92
N LYS A 170 63.53 14.19 -60.64
CA LYS A 170 64.66 14.94 -60.07
C LYS A 170 65.58 15.41 -61.20
N ASP A 171 65.83 16.71 -61.26
CA ASP A 171 66.81 17.27 -62.19
C ASP A 171 68.24 17.18 -61.65
N LYS A 172 69.21 17.54 -62.50
CA LYS A 172 70.65 17.52 -62.15
C LYS A 172 71.03 18.56 -61.09
N GLU A 173 70.17 19.53 -60.80
CA GLU A 173 70.39 20.57 -59.79
C GLU A 173 69.82 20.16 -58.41
N GLY A 174 69.25 18.95 -58.29
CA GLY A 174 68.63 18.46 -57.07
C GLY A 174 67.19 18.92 -56.85
N SER A 175 66.61 19.66 -57.81
CA SER A 175 65.21 20.08 -57.71
C SER A 175 64.27 18.97 -58.17
N ILE A 176 63.12 18.86 -57.49
CA ILE A 176 62.08 17.91 -57.80
C ILE A 176 60.99 18.63 -58.60
N TRP A 177 60.79 18.17 -59.82
CA TRP A 177 59.69 18.54 -60.68
C TRP A 177 58.49 17.67 -60.36
N ILE A 178 57.39 18.33 -60.01
CA ILE A 178 56.14 17.71 -59.61
C ILE A 178 55.10 18.06 -60.66
N SER A 179 54.57 17.07 -61.35
CA SER A 179 53.45 17.28 -62.28
C SER A 179 52.13 16.90 -61.63
N SER A 180 51.15 17.75 -61.86
CA SER A 180 49.76 17.50 -61.49
C SER A 180 48.89 17.47 -62.76
N THR A 181 47.60 17.18 -62.60
CA THR A 181 46.65 17.21 -63.74
C THR A 181 46.52 18.59 -64.40
N HIS A 182 46.91 19.67 -63.72
CA HIS A 182 46.74 21.04 -64.21
C HIS A 182 48.07 21.80 -64.37
N ASP A 183 49.00 21.60 -63.44
CA ASP A 183 50.24 22.40 -63.35
C ASP A 183 51.50 21.55 -63.19
N VAL A 184 52.64 22.12 -63.54
CA VAL A 184 53.98 21.59 -63.26
C VAL A 184 54.71 22.54 -62.31
N VAL A 185 55.19 22.02 -61.19
CA VAL A 185 55.85 22.79 -60.12
C VAL A 185 57.31 22.32 -59.98
N LYS A 186 58.26 23.26 -60.01
CA LYS A 186 59.67 23.01 -59.63
C LYS A 186 59.83 23.31 -58.15
N PHE A 187 60.17 22.30 -57.36
CA PHE A 187 60.41 22.44 -55.93
C PHE A 187 61.89 22.15 -55.61
N ASN A 188 62.52 22.98 -54.78
CA ASN A 188 63.89 22.77 -54.33
C ASN A 188 63.91 22.32 -52.85
N PRO A 189 64.15 21.03 -52.56
CA PRO A 189 64.20 20.51 -51.19
C PRO A 189 65.23 21.19 -50.28
N ALA A 190 66.33 21.71 -50.82
CA ALA A 190 67.41 22.31 -50.05
C ALA A 190 67.02 23.63 -49.35
N ILE A 191 66.01 24.33 -49.87
CA ILE A 191 65.53 25.61 -49.33
C ILE A 191 64.57 25.40 -48.14
N ASP A 192 63.83 24.29 -48.11
CA ASP A 192 62.91 23.96 -47.01
C ASP A 192 63.64 23.35 -45.79
N LYS A 193 64.67 24.05 -45.30
CA LYS A 193 65.22 23.79 -43.97
C LYS A 193 64.26 24.41 -42.94
N ALA A 194 63.66 23.56 -42.12
CA ALA A 194 62.67 23.94 -41.12
C ALA A 194 63.19 25.08 -40.22
N SER A 195 62.47 26.21 -40.20
CA SER A 195 62.66 27.23 -39.17
C SER A 195 62.25 26.63 -37.82
N LYS A 196 63.10 26.81 -36.80
CA LYS A 196 62.90 26.25 -35.45
C LYS A 196 62.09 27.16 -34.52
N ALA A 197 61.54 28.27 -35.02
CA ALA A 197 60.80 29.22 -34.18
C ALA A 197 59.46 28.62 -33.72
N ALA A 198 59.27 28.52 -32.41
CA ALA A 198 58.01 28.11 -31.80
C ALA A 198 56.95 29.24 -31.94
N PRO A 199 55.65 28.91 -31.97
CA PRO A 199 54.58 29.91 -32.00
C PRO A 199 54.54 30.72 -30.68
N GLN A 200 54.08 31.96 -30.73
CA GLN A 200 53.76 32.72 -29.53
C GLN A 200 52.40 32.27 -29.00
N LEU A 201 52.30 31.98 -27.70
CA LEU A 201 51.08 31.50 -27.06
C LEU A 201 50.64 32.50 -25.99
N SER A 202 49.35 32.82 -25.96
CA SER A 202 48.70 33.47 -24.83
C SER A 202 47.27 32.94 -24.64
N ILE A 203 46.70 33.17 -23.46
CA ILE A 203 45.27 32.98 -23.21
C ILE A 203 44.64 34.37 -23.39
N SER A 204 43.61 34.50 -24.21
CA SER A 204 42.97 35.78 -24.51
C SER A 204 41.90 36.14 -23.49
N SER A 205 41.05 35.17 -23.12
CA SER A 205 39.92 35.39 -22.22
C SER A 205 39.40 34.07 -21.64
N ILE A 206 38.53 34.19 -20.64
CA ILE A 206 37.85 33.07 -19.98
C ILE A 206 36.33 33.27 -20.07
N LYS A 207 35.58 32.24 -20.45
CA LYS A 207 34.11 32.22 -20.41
C LYS A 207 33.66 31.40 -19.20
N VAL A 208 32.77 31.97 -18.39
CA VAL A 208 32.11 31.30 -17.27
C VAL A 208 30.61 31.29 -17.56
N PHE A 209 30.02 30.10 -17.74
CA PHE A 209 28.62 29.94 -18.21
C PHE A 209 28.30 30.79 -19.46
N ASP A 210 29.15 30.70 -20.48
CA ASP A 210 29.08 31.45 -21.75
C ASP A 210 29.28 32.96 -21.67
N LYS A 211 29.49 33.54 -20.47
CA LYS A 211 29.83 34.95 -20.34
C LYS A 211 31.34 35.14 -20.37
N GLU A 212 31.84 35.76 -21.43
CA GLU A 212 33.24 36.11 -21.59
C GLU A 212 33.67 37.20 -20.60
N GLN A 213 34.80 36.97 -19.94
CA GLN A 213 35.40 37.86 -18.96
C GLN A 213 36.91 37.98 -19.21
N PRO A 214 37.53 39.15 -18.96
CA PRO A 214 38.97 39.32 -19.06
C PRO A 214 39.70 38.50 -17.99
N LEU A 215 40.91 38.05 -18.30
CA LEU A 215 41.76 37.34 -17.35
C LEU A 215 42.15 38.26 -16.19
N THR A 216 41.74 37.88 -14.97
CA THR A 216 42.17 38.53 -13.73
C THR A 216 43.17 37.64 -13.01
N GLU A 217 44.19 38.23 -12.36
CA GLU A 217 45.29 37.48 -11.72
C GLU A 217 44.86 36.56 -10.58
N ASN A 218 43.67 36.73 -10.02
CA ASN A 218 43.16 35.94 -8.90
C ASN A 218 41.64 35.75 -8.99
N LEU A 219 41.18 35.08 -10.05
CA LEU A 219 39.77 34.78 -10.21
C LEU A 219 39.32 33.82 -9.09
N SER A 220 38.47 34.33 -8.19
CA SER A 220 37.82 33.55 -7.14
C SER A 220 36.33 33.53 -7.39
N LEU A 221 35.79 32.36 -7.72
CA LEU A 221 34.38 32.14 -7.97
C LEU A 221 33.66 31.69 -6.69
N PRO A 222 32.41 32.14 -6.44
CA PRO A 222 31.61 31.61 -5.35
C PRO A 222 31.31 30.13 -5.57
N TYR A 223 30.92 29.41 -4.51
CA TYR A 223 30.61 27.99 -4.60
C TYR A 223 29.47 27.72 -5.58
N ASP A 224 29.77 27.09 -6.71
CA ASP A 224 28.84 26.56 -7.69
C ASP A 224 29.55 25.50 -8.57
N LYS A 225 28.84 24.88 -9.51
CA LYS A 225 29.42 24.06 -10.58
C LYS A 225 29.50 24.88 -11.86
N TYR A 226 30.71 25.18 -12.33
CA TYR A 226 30.91 26.04 -13.49
C TYR A 226 31.33 25.26 -14.73
N ASP A 227 30.79 25.66 -15.87
CA ASP A 227 31.35 25.36 -17.18
C ASP A 227 32.31 26.47 -17.56
N ILE A 228 33.59 26.12 -17.74
CA ILE A 228 34.68 27.08 -17.99
C ILE A 228 35.29 26.82 -19.35
N THR A 229 35.36 27.85 -20.20
CA THR A 229 36.06 27.80 -21.48
C THR A 229 37.22 28.79 -21.50
N PHE A 230 38.40 28.34 -21.92
CA PHE A 230 39.55 29.22 -22.15
C PHE A 230 39.73 29.45 -23.64
N ILE A 231 39.83 30.72 -24.04
CA ILE A 231 40.13 31.10 -25.42
C ILE A 231 41.64 31.32 -25.53
N LEU A 232 42.28 30.64 -26.48
CA LEU A 232 43.71 30.65 -26.74
C LEU A 232 44.03 31.51 -27.95
N ALA A 233 45.17 32.18 -27.91
CA ALA A 233 45.73 32.89 -29.05
C ALA A 233 47.13 32.31 -29.34
N GLY A 234 47.19 31.39 -30.30
CA GLY A 234 48.44 30.92 -30.88
C GLY A 234 48.79 31.74 -32.10
N ILE A 235 49.92 32.43 -32.09
CA ILE A 235 50.35 33.27 -33.21
C ILE A 235 51.57 32.63 -33.88
N SER A 236 51.40 32.29 -35.16
CA SER A 236 52.44 31.78 -36.05
C SER A 236 52.36 32.51 -37.39
N LEU A 237 53.41 33.26 -37.76
CA LEU A 237 53.44 34.05 -38.99
C LEU A 237 53.58 33.22 -40.27
N ARG A 238 54.02 31.95 -40.15
CA ARG A 238 54.28 31.07 -41.30
C ARG A 238 53.16 30.06 -41.55
N ASP A 239 52.39 29.75 -40.51
CA ASP A 239 51.33 28.71 -40.57
C ASP A 239 50.35 28.97 -39.43
N PRO A 240 49.36 29.87 -39.64
CA PRO A 240 48.39 30.26 -38.62
C PRO A 240 47.39 29.13 -38.29
N GLU A 241 47.06 28.27 -39.26
CA GLU A 241 45.97 27.29 -39.13
C GLU A 241 46.43 25.91 -38.63
N ALA A 242 47.74 25.63 -38.57
CA ALA A 242 48.28 24.34 -38.12
C ALA A 242 48.91 24.36 -36.71
N ILE A 243 48.35 25.16 -35.80
CA ILE A 243 48.76 25.16 -34.38
C ILE A 243 48.05 24.05 -33.62
N ARG A 244 48.81 23.33 -32.81
CA ARG A 244 48.33 22.31 -31.87
C ARG A 244 48.59 22.77 -30.45
N TYR A 245 47.66 22.47 -29.55
CA TYR A 245 47.77 22.80 -28.14
C TYR A 245 47.89 21.54 -27.30
N LYS A 246 48.80 21.57 -26.31
CA LYS A 246 48.93 20.54 -25.30
C LYS A 246 48.63 21.17 -23.95
N TYR A 247 47.64 20.67 -23.23
CA TYR A 247 47.16 21.30 -22.01
C TYR A 247 46.96 20.32 -20.86
N GLN A 248 46.95 20.87 -19.64
CA GLN A 248 46.69 20.16 -18.40
C GLN A 248 45.98 21.11 -17.43
N LEU A 249 44.92 20.63 -16.77
CA LEU A 249 44.21 21.38 -15.73
C LEU A 249 44.44 20.70 -14.37
N LEU A 250 45.50 21.14 -13.68
CA LEU A 250 45.80 20.69 -12.33
C LEU A 250 44.66 21.08 -11.39
N GLY A 251 44.24 20.14 -10.53
CA GLY A 251 43.03 20.25 -9.71
C GLY A 251 41.83 19.48 -10.27
N ALA A 252 41.77 19.25 -11.58
CA ALA A 252 40.74 18.42 -12.23
C ALA A 252 41.30 17.08 -12.75
N SER A 253 42.44 17.11 -13.44
CA SER A 253 43.14 15.91 -13.91
C SER A 253 44.66 16.15 -14.00
N GLU A 254 45.44 15.11 -13.69
CA GLU A 254 46.91 15.13 -13.85
C GLU A 254 47.36 14.71 -15.25
N SER A 255 46.47 14.26 -16.14
CA SER A 255 46.83 13.84 -17.50
C SER A 255 47.00 15.02 -18.47
N TRP A 256 47.98 14.93 -19.36
CA TRP A 256 48.13 15.87 -20.49
C TRP A 256 47.22 15.47 -21.64
N ASN A 257 46.49 16.44 -22.20
CA ASN A 257 45.66 16.27 -23.38
C ASN A 257 46.23 17.08 -24.55
N ILE A 258 45.99 16.63 -25.79
CA ILE A 258 46.40 17.31 -27.02
C ILE A 258 45.12 17.62 -27.81
N GLU A 259 44.90 18.89 -28.13
CA GLU A 259 43.82 19.34 -29.01
C GLU A 259 44.40 19.84 -30.33
N GLU A 260 43.80 19.42 -31.44
CA GLU A 260 44.18 19.86 -32.78
C GLU A 260 43.13 20.86 -33.31
N ARG A 261 43.59 22.03 -33.77
CA ARG A 261 42.78 23.00 -34.55
C ARG A 261 41.61 23.67 -33.81
N LYS A 262 41.62 23.69 -32.48
CA LYS A 262 40.66 24.49 -31.70
C LYS A 262 41.38 25.46 -30.78
N ASP A 263 40.99 26.73 -30.90
CA ASP A 263 41.47 27.83 -30.06
C ASP A 263 40.66 27.94 -28.76
N GLU A 264 39.79 26.98 -28.46
CA GLU A 264 38.97 26.96 -27.25
C GLU A 264 39.16 25.64 -26.47
N LEU A 265 39.46 25.75 -25.17
CA LEU A 265 39.53 24.62 -24.25
C LEU A 265 38.32 24.64 -23.31
N PHE A 266 37.45 23.64 -23.43
CA PHE A 266 36.21 23.53 -22.65
C PHE A 266 36.34 22.54 -21.49
N PHE A 267 35.97 22.97 -20.29
CA PHE A 267 35.96 22.16 -19.08
C PHE A 267 34.58 22.21 -18.40
N PRO A 268 33.77 21.14 -18.53
CA PRO A 268 32.43 21.12 -17.96
C PRO A 268 32.41 20.77 -16.47
N GLY A 269 31.52 21.40 -15.72
CA GLY A 269 31.09 20.99 -14.38
C GLY A 269 32.18 20.99 -13.30
N ILE A 270 33.13 21.92 -13.36
CA ILE A 270 34.21 22.02 -12.38
C ILE A 270 33.65 22.48 -11.02
N SER A 271 34.00 21.75 -9.95
CA SER A 271 33.53 21.99 -8.58
C SER A 271 34.52 22.80 -7.72
N ASN A 272 34.25 22.96 -6.42
CA ASN A 272 35.12 23.69 -5.49
C ASN A 272 36.55 23.13 -5.45
N GLY A 273 37.55 24.01 -5.55
CA GLY A 273 38.96 23.62 -5.63
C GLY A 273 39.85 24.77 -6.09
N ASN A 274 41.15 24.53 -6.05
CA ASN A 274 42.16 25.40 -6.66
C ASN A 274 42.63 24.74 -7.95
N TYR A 275 42.59 25.48 -9.04
CA TYR A 275 42.91 24.96 -10.37
C TYR A 275 44.03 25.76 -11.01
N GLN A 276 44.89 25.06 -11.76
CA GLN A 276 45.92 25.67 -12.59
C GLN A 276 45.90 25.05 -13.98
N LEU A 277 45.58 25.85 -14.99
CA LEU A 277 45.68 25.48 -16.39
C LEU A 277 47.13 25.73 -16.86
N ASN A 278 47.75 24.74 -17.48
CA ASN A 278 49.04 24.87 -18.16
C ASN A 278 48.84 24.53 -19.65
N VAL A 279 49.28 25.39 -20.56
CA VAL A 279 49.14 25.20 -22.01
C VAL A 279 50.49 25.38 -22.72
N TYR A 280 50.83 24.45 -23.59
CA TYR A 280 51.90 24.53 -24.57
C TYR A 280 51.32 24.61 -25.98
N ALA A 281 52.04 25.25 -26.89
CA ALA A 281 51.69 25.28 -28.30
C ALA A 281 52.82 24.68 -29.14
N SER A 282 52.46 24.03 -30.23
CA SER A 282 53.41 23.60 -31.25
C SER A 282 52.80 23.77 -32.63
N ARG A 283 53.66 24.05 -33.62
CA ARG A 283 53.29 23.89 -35.01
C ARG A 283 53.22 22.40 -35.34
N ASN A 284 52.42 21.99 -36.32
CA ASN A 284 52.43 20.63 -36.83
C ASN A 284 53.86 20.09 -37.10
N GLY A 285 54.26 19.06 -36.35
CA GLY A 285 55.60 18.44 -36.41
C GLY A 285 56.77 19.27 -35.85
N GLY A 286 56.52 20.45 -35.28
CA GLY A 286 57.53 21.34 -34.69
C GLY A 286 57.83 21.06 -33.21
N PRO A 287 58.88 21.68 -32.65
CA PRO A 287 59.11 21.66 -31.21
C PRO A 287 58.01 22.44 -30.47
N TRP A 288 57.56 21.90 -29.34
CA TRP A 288 56.67 22.62 -28.41
C TRP A 288 57.37 23.86 -27.85
N THR A 289 56.58 24.86 -27.43
CA THR A 289 57.08 25.98 -26.62
C THR A 289 57.83 25.47 -25.38
N THR A 290 58.87 26.18 -24.95
CA THR A 290 59.74 25.75 -23.85
C THR A 290 59.09 25.95 -22.47
N GLU A 291 58.22 26.95 -22.35
CA GLU A 291 57.50 27.28 -21.13
C GLU A 291 55.98 27.26 -21.39
N PRO A 292 55.16 26.76 -20.45
CA PRO A 292 53.72 26.76 -20.58
C PRO A 292 53.14 28.12 -20.18
N VAL A 293 52.10 28.57 -20.88
CA VAL A 293 51.24 29.63 -20.36
C VAL A 293 50.38 29.04 -19.26
N SER A 294 50.48 29.62 -18.06
CA SER A 294 49.81 29.11 -16.87
C SER A 294 48.77 30.11 -16.35
N TYR A 295 47.58 29.63 -16.00
CA TYR A 295 46.51 30.46 -15.40
C TYR A 295 45.91 29.78 -14.18
N GLN A 296 45.81 30.51 -13.06
CA GLN A 296 45.30 30.01 -11.78
C GLN A 296 43.94 30.62 -11.45
N PHE A 297 43.02 29.80 -10.96
CA PHE A 297 41.72 30.25 -10.44
C PHE A 297 41.25 29.34 -9.30
N SER A 298 40.32 29.84 -8.49
CA SER A 298 39.75 29.09 -7.36
C SER A 298 38.22 29.15 -7.36
N ILE A 299 37.60 28.06 -6.94
CA ILE A 299 36.16 28.01 -6.64
C ILE A 299 36.02 27.78 -5.14
N ASN A 300 35.41 28.74 -4.45
CA ASN A 300 35.31 28.76 -2.99
C ASN A 300 34.61 27.50 -2.45
N ARG A 301 35.12 26.99 -1.33
CA ARG A 301 34.42 25.94 -0.56
C ARG A 301 33.18 26.55 0.11
N PRO A 302 32.07 25.81 0.22
CA PRO A 302 30.88 26.34 0.85
C PRO A 302 31.09 26.49 2.36
N PHE A 303 30.47 27.51 2.95
CA PHE A 303 30.68 27.85 4.37
C PHE A 303 30.27 26.72 5.33
N TRP A 304 29.28 25.88 4.96
CA TRP A 304 28.80 24.76 5.78
C TRP A 304 29.76 23.56 5.86
N LEU A 305 30.82 23.54 5.04
CA LEU A 305 31.88 22.52 5.08
C LEU A 305 33.08 22.95 5.95
N SER A 306 33.06 24.16 6.52
CA SER A 306 34.11 24.67 7.41
C SER A 306 33.94 24.15 8.85
N TRP A 307 35.05 23.85 9.53
CA TRP A 307 35.04 23.29 10.90
C TRP A 307 34.30 24.16 11.93
N TRP A 308 34.40 25.49 11.79
CA TRP A 308 33.73 26.44 12.69
C TRP A 308 32.20 26.37 12.59
N PHE A 309 31.64 26.05 11.41
CA PHE A 309 30.20 25.93 11.19
C PHE A 309 29.64 24.72 11.96
N TRP A 310 30.38 23.62 11.99
CA TRP A 310 30.02 22.43 12.76
C TRP A 310 30.10 22.66 14.27
N ILE A 311 31.09 23.43 14.74
CA ILE A 311 31.19 23.83 16.16
C ILE A 311 30.02 24.74 16.57
N LEU A 312 29.71 25.76 15.77
CA LEU A 312 28.57 26.65 16.03
C LEU A 312 27.23 25.91 15.96
N SER A 313 27.07 25.00 15.00
CA SER A 313 25.88 24.14 14.89
C SER A 313 25.75 23.22 16.11
N GLY A 314 26.84 22.61 16.56
CA GLY A 314 26.87 21.78 17.78
C GLY A 314 26.52 22.57 19.05
N LEU A 315 27.04 23.79 19.19
CA LEU A 315 26.72 24.68 20.32
C LEU A 315 25.26 25.14 20.29
N ALA A 316 24.73 25.50 19.11
CA ALA A 316 23.34 25.88 18.95
C ALA A 316 22.39 24.72 19.27
N ILE A 317 22.71 23.50 18.84
CA ILE A 317 21.96 22.30 19.19
C ILE A 317 22.03 22.04 20.70
N SER A 318 23.21 22.16 21.30
CA SER A 318 23.39 21.96 22.76
C SER A 318 22.60 22.99 23.56
N ALA A 319 22.63 24.26 23.17
CA ALA A 319 21.84 25.32 23.80
C ALA A 319 20.33 25.12 23.60
N ALA A 320 19.90 24.66 22.42
CA ALA A 320 18.50 24.31 22.15
C ALA A 320 18.04 23.12 22.99
N VAL A 321 18.89 22.08 23.14
CA VAL A 321 18.62 20.93 24.01
C VAL A 321 18.54 21.36 25.47
N ILE A 322 19.51 22.15 25.96
CA ILE A 322 19.50 22.66 27.33
C ILE A 322 18.28 23.56 27.57
N GLY A 323 17.96 24.45 26.62
CA GLY A 323 16.80 25.32 26.65
C GLY A 323 15.48 24.53 26.65
N PHE A 324 15.38 23.49 25.81
CA PHE A 324 14.24 22.60 25.76
C PHE A 324 14.09 21.78 27.04
N VAL A 325 15.19 21.25 27.59
CA VAL A 325 15.18 20.52 28.87
C VAL A 325 14.75 21.46 30.00
N ARG A 326 15.30 22.68 30.08
CA ARG A 326 14.92 23.70 31.08
C ARG A 326 13.45 24.10 30.94
N TYR A 327 12.99 24.39 29.73
CA TYR A 327 11.60 24.70 29.41
C TYR A 327 10.67 23.54 29.80
N ARG A 328 11.02 22.30 29.43
CA ARG A 328 10.26 21.09 29.78
C ARG A 328 10.22 20.89 31.30
N THR A 329 11.33 21.08 32.02
CA THR A 329 11.36 20.94 33.48
C THR A 329 10.50 21.99 34.17
N PHE A 330 10.55 23.25 33.71
CA PHE A 330 9.71 24.31 34.26
C PHE A 330 8.23 24.09 33.97
N ARG A 331 7.90 23.66 32.74
CA ARG A 331 6.54 23.30 32.34
C ARG A 331 6.02 22.10 33.14
N LEU A 332 6.82 21.05 33.33
CA LEU A 332 6.49 19.88 34.16
C LEU A 332 6.19 20.26 35.62
N ILE A 333 6.94 21.18 36.21
CA ILE A 333 6.71 21.62 37.59
C ILE A 333 5.40 22.42 37.69
N ARG A 334 5.10 23.28 36.70
CA ARG A 334 3.84 24.03 36.64
C ARG A 334 2.64 23.11 36.44
N ASP A 335 2.73 22.21 35.46
CA ASP A 335 1.68 21.25 35.14
C ASP A 335 1.46 20.28 36.32
N LYS A 336 2.51 19.91 37.06
CA LYS A 336 2.39 19.11 38.28
C LYS A 336 1.66 19.87 39.40
N ALA A 337 1.97 21.14 39.63
CA ALA A 337 1.30 21.95 40.65
C ALA A 337 -0.18 22.19 40.30
N GLU A 338 -0.47 22.47 39.03
CA GLU A 338 -1.84 22.61 38.52
C GLU A 338 -2.61 21.28 38.62
N LEU A 339 -1.96 20.16 38.30
CA LEU A 339 -2.56 18.83 38.43
C LEU A 339 -2.81 18.46 39.90
N GLU A 340 -1.89 18.78 40.83
CA GLU A 340 -2.10 18.55 42.26
C GLU A 340 -3.30 19.34 42.78
N GLN A 341 -3.49 20.57 42.33
CA GLN A 341 -4.67 21.37 42.67
C GLN A 341 -5.96 20.77 42.08
N ILE A 342 -5.96 20.41 40.79
CA ILE A 342 -7.11 19.78 40.13
C ILE A 342 -7.45 18.44 40.79
N VAL A 343 -6.46 17.63 41.14
CA VAL A 343 -6.67 16.35 41.82
C VAL A 343 -7.27 16.59 43.20
N GLN A 344 -6.81 17.59 43.96
CA GLN A 344 -7.42 17.93 45.25
C GLN A 344 -8.87 18.41 45.08
N GLU A 345 -9.15 19.31 44.15
CA GLU A 345 -10.51 19.80 43.85
C GLU A 345 -11.44 18.65 43.43
N ARG A 346 -10.99 17.79 42.51
CA ARG A 346 -11.75 16.60 42.07
C ARG A 346 -11.90 15.57 43.16
N THR A 347 -10.92 15.41 44.04
CA THR A 347 -11.03 14.46 45.17
C THR A 347 -12.09 14.94 46.17
N VAL A 348 -12.16 16.24 46.44
CA VAL A 348 -13.21 16.83 47.29
C VAL A 348 -14.59 16.71 46.64
N GLU A 349 -14.71 17.01 45.34
CA GLU A 349 -15.95 16.88 44.58
C GLU A 349 -16.45 15.42 44.55
N ILE A 350 -15.57 14.46 44.26
CA ILE A 350 -15.90 13.03 44.26
C ILE A 350 -16.33 12.58 45.65
N GLN A 351 -15.65 13.05 46.71
CA GLN A 351 -16.01 12.69 48.08
C GLN A 351 -17.39 13.23 48.45
N GLN A 352 -17.74 14.45 48.00
CA GLN A 352 -19.07 15.04 48.17
C GLN A 352 -20.15 14.25 47.43
N GLN A 353 -19.93 13.95 46.15
CA GLN A 353 -20.87 13.14 45.35
C GLN A 353 -21.08 11.75 45.96
N LYS A 354 -20.01 11.12 46.44
CA LYS A 354 -20.11 9.83 47.13
C LYS A 354 -20.97 9.92 48.39
N THR A 355 -20.78 10.94 49.22
CA THR A 355 -21.59 11.12 50.42
C THR A 355 -23.07 11.41 50.12
N GLU A 356 -23.36 12.10 49.02
CA GLU A 356 -24.74 12.36 48.58
C GLU A 356 -25.43 11.09 48.06
N ILE A 357 -24.69 10.25 47.31
CA ILE A 357 -25.15 8.94 46.85
C ILE A 357 -25.41 8.01 48.04
N GLU A 358 -24.52 7.98 49.03
CA GLU A 358 -24.69 7.16 50.24
C GLU A 358 -25.95 7.57 51.01
N LYS A 359 -26.19 8.88 51.20
CA LYS A 359 -27.42 9.39 51.83
C LYS A 359 -28.67 8.99 51.05
N SER A 360 -28.69 9.19 49.74
CA SER A 360 -29.84 8.84 48.89
C SER A 360 -30.13 7.34 48.96
N ARG A 361 -29.10 6.49 48.97
CA ARG A 361 -29.24 5.04 49.10
C ARG A 361 -29.87 4.65 50.44
N ASP A 362 -29.41 5.25 51.53
CA ASP A 362 -29.90 4.95 52.86
C ASP A 362 -31.34 5.45 53.06
N GLU A 363 -31.72 6.59 52.47
CA GLU A 363 -33.10 7.07 52.42
C GLU A 363 -34.01 6.12 51.63
N ILE A 364 -33.58 5.67 50.45
CA ILE A 364 -34.33 4.68 49.64
C ILE A 364 -34.52 3.37 50.42
N ALA A 365 -33.48 2.88 51.09
CA ALA A 365 -33.55 1.66 51.89
C ALA A 365 -34.57 1.80 53.03
N LYS A 366 -34.64 2.98 53.66
CA LYS A 366 -35.63 3.29 54.68
C LYS A 366 -37.05 3.31 54.10
N TYR A 367 -37.27 4.00 52.98
CA TYR A 367 -38.58 4.04 52.32
C TYR A 367 -39.07 2.64 51.90
N ALA A 368 -38.19 1.81 51.33
CA ALA A 368 -38.52 0.45 50.94
C ALA A 368 -38.94 -0.40 52.15
N LYS A 369 -38.26 -0.23 53.29
CA LYS A 369 -38.61 -0.90 54.54
C LYS A 369 -39.97 -0.45 55.06
N ASP A 370 -40.23 0.86 55.10
CA ASP A 370 -41.48 1.42 55.61
C ASP A 370 -42.68 0.94 54.76
N ILE A 371 -42.56 0.96 53.43
CA ILE A 371 -43.59 0.43 52.51
C ILE A 371 -43.82 -1.08 52.76
N THR A 372 -42.75 -1.86 52.88
CA THR A 372 -42.85 -3.30 53.12
C THR A 372 -43.58 -3.61 54.43
N ASP A 373 -43.28 -2.86 55.49
CA ASP A 373 -43.92 -3.05 56.78
C ASP A 373 -45.40 -2.61 56.77
N SER A 374 -45.77 -1.58 56.00
CA SER A 374 -47.18 -1.23 55.73
C SER A 374 -47.93 -2.34 54.99
N ILE A 375 -47.32 -2.97 53.98
CA ILE A 375 -47.96 -4.06 53.24
C ILE A 375 -48.11 -5.32 54.12
N LYS A 376 -47.10 -5.64 54.96
CA LYS A 376 -47.23 -6.71 55.96
C LYS A 376 -48.37 -6.45 56.95
N TYR A 377 -48.59 -5.19 57.32
CA TYR A 377 -49.72 -4.82 58.16
C TYR A 377 -51.05 -5.03 57.43
N ALA A 378 -51.17 -4.62 56.17
CA ALA A 378 -52.35 -4.89 55.33
C ALA A 378 -52.65 -6.40 55.22
N LYS A 379 -51.61 -7.24 55.04
CA LYS A 379 -51.74 -8.71 55.06
C LYS A 379 -52.36 -9.22 56.37
N ARG A 380 -51.97 -8.66 57.52
CA ARG A 380 -52.53 -9.05 58.83
C ARG A 380 -54.01 -8.72 58.92
N ILE A 381 -54.42 -7.55 58.41
CA ILE A 381 -55.83 -7.15 58.34
C ILE A 381 -56.60 -8.12 57.44
N GLN A 382 -56.11 -8.35 56.21
CA GLN A 382 -56.77 -9.24 55.25
C GLN A 382 -56.95 -10.65 55.83
N LYS A 383 -55.91 -11.22 56.45
CA LYS A 383 -55.98 -12.54 57.09
C LYS A 383 -56.97 -12.61 58.25
N ALA A 384 -57.23 -11.50 58.94
CA ALA A 384 -58.21 -11.44 60.03
C ALA A 384 -59.66 -11.32 59.52
N ILE A 385 -59.86 -10.85 58.29
CA ILE A 385 -61.17 -10.69 57.66
C ILE A 385 -61.65 -12.01 57.03
N PHE A 386 -60.73 -12.79 56.47
CA PHE A 386 -61.07 -14.08 55.86
C PHE A 386 -61.20 -15.21 56.88
N PRO A 387 -62.13 -16.16 56.66
CA PRO A 387 -62.35 -17.25 57.60
C PRO A 387 -61.09 -18.10 57.77
N ALA A 388 -60.81 -18.49 59.00
CA ALA A 388 -59.72 -19.42 59.25
C ALA A 388 -60.07 -20.79 58.66
N TRP A 389 -59.04 -21.57 58.30
CA TRP A 389 -59.24 -22.93 57.80
C TRP A 389 -60.10 -23.82 58.72
N GLN A 390 -60.01 -23.58 60.04
CA GLN A 390 -60.81 -24.28 61.04
C GLN A 390 -62.30 -23.97 60.89
N ASP A 391 -62.67 -22.71 60.67
CA ASP A 391 -64.05 -22.27 60.48
C ASP A 391 -64.68 -22.92 59.23
N ILE A 392 -63.89 -23.07 58.15
CA ILE A 392 -64.34 -23.77 56.94
C ILE A 392 -64.60 -25.25 57.23
N LYS A 393 -63.68 -25.94 57.95
CA LYS A 393 -63.87 -27.36 58.28
C LYS A 393 -65.09 -27.59 59.19
N GLU A 394 -65.47 -26.62 60.03
CA GLU A 394 -66.70 -26.71 60.82
C GLU A 394 -67.95 -26.65 59.93
N VAL A 395 -67.96 -25.79 58.91
CA VAL A 395 -69.08 -25.68 57.95
C VAL A 395 -69.06 -26.84 56.95
N LEU A 396 -67.88 -27.28 56.50
CA LEU A 396 -67.65 -28.27 55.46
C LEU A 396 -66.56 -29.27 55.90
N PRO A 397 -66.90 -30.34 56.65
CA PRO A 397 -65.92 -31.28 57.19
C PRO A 397 -65.09 -32.01 56.13
N GLU A 398 -65.73 -32.39 55.02
CA GLU A 398 -65.11 -33.09 53.90
C GLU A 398 -64.77 -32.09 52.77
N SER A 399 -63.96 -31.08 53.09
CA SER A 399 -63.52 -30.06 52.13
C SER A 399 -62.00 -29.90 52.06
N LEU A 400 -61.53 -29.33 50.95
CA LEU A 400 -60.16 -28.84 50.75
C LEU A 400 -60.21 -27.38 50.29
N VAL A 401 -59.28 -26.58 50.79
CA VAL A 401 -59.03 -25.23 50.29
C VAL A 401 -57.55 -25.10 50.00
N PHE A 402 -57.22 -25.09 48.71
CA PHE A 402 -55.87 -24.81 48.23
C PHE A 402 -55.77 -23.34 47.88
N TYR A 403 -55.10 -22.58 48.74
CA TYR A 403 -54.99 -21.13 48.63
C TYR A 403 -53.52 -20.68 48.72
N GLN A 404 -53.07 -19.90 47.73
CA GLN A 404 -51.70 -19.39 47.67
C GLN A 404 -51.67 -18.01 47.01
N SER A 405 -51.35 -16.96 47.77
CA SER A 405 -51.20 -15.61 47.23
C SER A 405 -49.88 -15.45 46.47
N LYS A 406 -49.90 -14.66 45.39
CA LYS A 406 -48.75 -14.21 44.61
C LYS A 406 -47.91 -13.22 45.42
N ASP A 407 -48.58 -12.19 45.93
CA ASP A 407 -47.97 -11.12 46.72
C ASP A 407 -48.24 -11.29 48.22
N LEU A 408 -47.82 -10.33 49.05
CA LEU A 408 -48.13 -10.34 50.48
C LEU A 408 -49.64 -10.28 50.76
N VAL A 409 -50.41 -9.64 49.88
CA VAL A 409 -51.86 -9.44 49.95
C VAL A 409 -52.45 -9.97 48.64
N SER A 410 -53.62 -10.60 48.69
CA SER A 410 -54.24 -11.34 47.56
C SER A 410 -55.50 -10.64 47.05
N GLY A 411 -55.75 -10.69 45.74
CA GLY A 411 -57.07 -10.42 45.16
C GLY A 411 -58.03 -11.58 45.39
N ASP A 412 -57.52 -12.82 45.31
CA ASP A 412 -58.33 -14.01 45.55
C ASP A 412 -58.66 -14.20 47.02
N PHE A 413 -59.83 -14.77 47.27
CA PHE A 413 -60.19 -15.32 48.57
C PHE A 413 -61.17 -16.48 48.43
N TYR A 414 -61.34 -17.21 49.54
CA TYR A 414 -62.35 -18.25 49.66
C TYR A 414 -63.38 -17.84 50.71
N PHE A 415 -64.58 -18.39 50.58
CA PHE A 415 -65.70 -18.10 51.45
C PHE A 415 -66.41 -19.40 51.82
N ALA A 416 -66.82 -19.56 53.08
CA ALA A 416 -67.71 -20.63 53.52
C ALA A 416 -68.55 -20.18 54.71
N ASP A 417 -69.85 -20.47 54.69
CA ASP A 417 -70.75 -20.12 55.78
C ASP A 417 -71.98 -21.04 55.85
N LYS A 418 -72.68 -21.04 56.98
CA LYS A 418 -73.90 -21.81 57.23
C LYS A 418 -75.07 -20.88 57.56
N VAL A 419 -76.19 -21.07 56.85
CA VAL A 419 -77.47 -20.40 57.11
C VAL A 419 -78.56 -21.46 57.27
N GLY A 420 -79.01 -21.69 58.50
CA GLY A 420 -79.92 -22.80 58.81
C GLY A 420 -79.27 -24.14 58.48
N ASP A 421 -79.90 -24.92 57.62
CA ASP A 421 -79.40 -26.21 57.12
C ASP A 421 -78.62 -26.11 55.80
N LYS A 422 -78.53 -24.91 55.21
CA LYS A 422 -77.82 -24.67 53.94
C LYS A 422 -76.37 -24.26 54.21
N ARG A 423 -75.46 -24.81 53.41
CA ARG A 423 -74.01 -24.54 53.47
C ARG A 423 -73.59 -23.79 52.20
N ILE A 424 -73.06 -22.60 52.34
CA ILE A 424 -72.64 -21.74 51.23
C ILE A 424 -71.12 -21.76 51.15
N PHE A 425 -70.56 -21.87 49.94
CA PHE A 425 -69.12 -21.76 49.73
C PHE A 425 -68.79 -21.15 48.36
N ALA A 426 -67.65 -20.47 48.27
CA ALA A 426 -67.21 -19.84 47.04
C ALA A 426 -65.68 -19.77 46.91
N ALA A 427 -65.22 -19.73 45.66
CA ALA A 427 -63.90 -19.23 45.29
C ALA A 427 -64.08 -17.92 44.52
N VAL A 428 -63.34 -16.89 44.92
CA VAL A 428 -63.49 -15.52 44.42
C VAL A 428 -62.14 -15.02 43.96
N ASP A 429 -62.14 -14.39 42.79
CA ASP A 429 -61.01 -13.73 42.13
C ASP A 429 -61.38 -12.28 41.90
N CYS A 430 -60.74 -11.36 42.62
CA CYS A 430 -61.00 -9.93 42.46
C CYS A 430 -60.02 -9.31 41.47
N THR A 431 -60.46 -8.28 40.75
CA THR A 431 -59.61 -7.58 39.78
C THR A 431 -58.31 -7.06 40.42
N GLY A 432 -57.18 -7.50 39.85
CA GLY A 432 -55.84 -7.12 40.27
C GLY A 432 -55.28 -7.97 41.42
N HIS A 433 -53.96 -7.90 41.59
CA HIS A 433 -53.24 -8.62 42.65
C HIS A 433 -52.52 -7.63 43.59
N GLY A 434 -51.94 -8.12 44.69
CA GLY A 434 -51.20 -7.28 45.62
C GLY A 434 -52.10 -6.35 46.42
N VAL A 435 -51.68 -5.09 46.63
CA VAL A 435 -52.40 -4.13 47.49
C VAL A 435 -53.78 -3.75 46.91
N PRO A 436 -53.93 -3.39 45.61
CA PRO A 436 -55.24 -3.08 45.03
C PRO A 436 -56.24 -4.25 45.09
N GLY A 437 -55.81 -5.45 44.65
CA GLY A 437 -56.62 -6.68 44.78
C GLY A 437 -56.99 -6.97 46.23
N GLY A 438 -56.06 -6.73 47.15
CA GLY A 438 -56.28 -6.80 48.58
C GLY A 438 -57.45 -5.95 49.10
N PHE A 439 -57.58 -4.71 48.64
CA PHE A 439 -58.72 -3.87 49.01
C PHE A 439 -60.03 -4.39 48.41
N MET A 440 -60.00 -4.82 47.13
CA MET A 440 -61.17 -5.38 46.46
C MET A 440 -61.70 -6.62 47.15
N SER A 441 -60.82 -7.53 47.55
CA SER A 441 -61.18 -8.76 48.26
C SER A 441 -61.87 -8.48 49.61
N ILE A 442 -61.48 -7.42 50.33
CA ILE A 442 -62.14 -6.99 51.57
C ILE A 442 -63.54 -6.45 51.31
N VAL A 443 -63.69 -5.60 50.28
CA VAL A 443 -64.98 -5.03 49.89
C VAL A 443 -65.94 -6.14 49.45
N ALA A 444 -65.49 -7.02 48.56
CA ALA A 444 -66.24 -8.17 48.07
C ALA A 444 -66.67 -9.11 49.20
N ASN A 445 -65.74 -9.50 50.09
CA ASN A 445 -66.06 -10.37 51.22
C ASN A 445 -67.10 -9.76 52.16
N ASN A 446 -66.99 -8.46 52.46
CA ASN A 446 -67.97 -7.77 53.29
C ASN A 446 -69.36 -7.74 52.66
N LEU A 447 -69.46 -7.51 51.35
CA LEU A 447 -70.74 -7.50 50.63
C LEU A 447 -71.38 -8.90 50.55
N LEU A 448 -70.58 -9.95 50.35
CA LEU A 448 -71.05 -11.34 50.42
C LEU A 448 -71.55 -11.69 51.83
N GLN A 449 -70.79 -11.33 52.86
CA GLN A 449 -71.19 -11.50 54.25
C GLN A 449 -72.49 -10.76 54.57
N GLN A 450 -72.64 -9.52 54.08
CA GLN A 450 -73.84 -8.72 54.27
C GLN A 450 -75.06 -9.37 53.59
N ALA A 451 -74.92 -9.83 52.33
CA ALA A 451 -75.96 -10.53 51.60
C ALA A 451 -76.46 -11.77 52.36
N ILE A 452 -75.54 -12.54 52.94
CA ILE A 452 -75.83 -13.84 53.55
C ILE A 452 -76.33 -13.68 55.00
N LYS A 453 -75.65 -12.87 55.83
CA LYS A 453 -75.94 -12.77 57.27
C LYS A 453 -76.94 -11.69 57.61
N GLN A 454 -76.89 -10.54 56.95
CA GLN A 454 -77.75 -9.41 57.29
C GLN A 454 -79.06 -9.45 56.51
N VAL A 455 -79.00 -9.71 55.19
CA VAL A 455 -80.19 -9.81 54.34
C VAL A 455 -80.81 -11.22 54.40
N GLY A 456 -80.01 -12.25 54.66
CA GLY A 456 -80.48 -13.63 54.78
C GLY A 456 -80.63 -14.35 53.43
N LEU A 457 -79.95 -13.87 52.37
CA LEU A 457 -80.01 -14.49 51.05
C LEU A 457 -79.29 -15.84 51.07
N THR A 458 -79.95 -16.87 50.51
CA THR A 458 -79.37 -18.21 50.37
C THR A 458 -79.25 -18.68 48.92
N LYS A 459 -79.91 -17.99 47.98
CA LYS A 459 -79.86 -18.32 46.56
C LYS A 459 -78.62 -17.69 45.92
N PRO A 460 -77.69 -18.48 45.34
CA PRO A 460 -76.44 -17.98 44.77
C PRO A 460 -76.59 -16.79 43.82
N SER A 461 -77.55 -16.83 42.89
CA SER A 461 -77.77 -15.72 41.94
C SER A 461 -78.14 -14.39 42.62
N GLU A 462 -78.95 -14.45 43.66
CA GLU A 462 -79.40 -13.26 44.41
C GLU A 462 -78.25 -12.67 45.24
N ILE A 463 -77.40 -13.53 45.82
CA ILE A 463 -76.18 -13.12 46.52
C ILE A 463 -75.24 -12.38 45.55
N LEU A 464 -75.04 -12.92 44.33
CA LEU A 464 -74.21 -12.28 43.33
C LEU A 464 -74.79 -10.95 42.84
N ASN A 465 -76.10 -10.88 42.57
CA ASN A 465 -76.75 -9.62 42.20
C ASN A 465 -76.61 -8.57 43.30
N TYR A 466 -76.78 -8.95 44.58
CA TYR A 466 -76.58 -8.06 45.72
C TYR A 466 -75.13 -7.54 45.79
N ALA A 467 -74.15 -8.45 45.71
CA ALA A 467 -72.74 -8.09 45.71
C ALA A 467 -72.39 -7.19 44.52
N SER A 468 -72.94 -7.46 43.33
CA SER A 468 -72.73 -6.65 42.12
C SER A 468 -73.15 -5.21 42.35
N HIS A 469 -74.39 -5.00 42.80
CA HIS A 469 -74.89 -3.66 43.13
C HIS A 469 -74.08 -3.00 44.24
N GLY A 470 -73.69 -3.76 45.26
CA GLY A 470 -72.86 -3.26 46.36
C GLY A 470 -71.49 -2.77 45.88
N ILE A 471 -70.81 -3.51 45.02
CA ILE A 471 -69.49 -3.14 44.47
C ILE A 471 -69.63 -1.88 43.60
N THR A 472 -70.58 -1.87 42.67
CA THR A 472 -70.84 -0.72 41.80
C THR A 472 -71.10 0.56 42.59
N ASN A 473 -71.92 0.48 43.64
CA ASN A 473 -72.22 1.62 44.52
C ASN A 473 -71.01 2.04 45.36
N THR A 474 -70.27 1.08 45.93
CA THR A 474 -69.11 1.36 46.79
C THR A 474 -68.00 2.05 46.01
N LEU A 475 -67.76 1.61 44.77
CA LEU A 475 -66.70 2.11 43.90
C LEU A 475 -67.16 3.27 42.99
N HIS A 476 -68.42 3.71 43.11
CA HIS A 476 -69.00 4.80 42.31
C HIS A 476 -68.80 4.60 40.80
N GLN A 477 -68.97 3.37 40.32
CA GLN A 477 -68.74 3.07 38.90
C GLN A 477 -69.85 3.69 38.03
N THR A 478 -69.46 4.31 36.92
CA THR A 478 -70.36 4.92 35.95
C THR A 478 -70.23 4.24 34.59
N PHE A 479 -71.16 4.50 33.66
CA PHE A 479 -71.09 3.99 32.29
C PHE A 479 -70.00 4.68 31.43
N GLU A 480 -69.28 5.67 31.97
CA GLU A 480 -68.23 6.40 31.25
C GLU A 480 -66.92 5.60 31.15
N GLU A 481 -66.18 5.75 30.05
CA GLU A 481 -64.88 5.08 29.83
C GLU A 481 -63.82 5.37 30.90
N SER A 482 -63.94 6.49 31.62
CA SER A 482 -63.01 6.94 32.66
C SER A 482 -63.26 6.33 34.05
N SER A 483 -64.28 5.49 34.23
CA SER A 483 -64.59 4.88 35.52
C SER A 483 -63.69 3.67 35.83
N VAL A 484 -63.45 3.41 37.12
CA VAL A 484 -62.71 2.24 37.60
C VAL A 484 -63.55 1.00 37.34
N LYS A 485 -63.05 0.06 36.52
CA LYS A 485 -63.75 -1.18 36.14
C LYS A 485 -63.30 -2.38 36.99
N ASP A 486 -63.21 -2.18 38.30
CA ASP A 486 -62.81 -3.24 39.22
C ASP A 486 -64.04 -4.08 39.60
N GLY A 487 -63.90 -5.39 39.62
CA GLY A 487 -64.98 -6.32 39.94
C GLY A 487 -64.45 -7.60 40.54
N MET A 488 -65.22 -8.67 40.41
CA MET A 488 -64.77 -10.00 40.77
C MET A 488 -65.39 -11.10 39.89
N ASP A 489 -64.58 -12.11 39.63
CA ASP A 489 -64.99 -13.39 39.09
C ASP A 489 -65.21 -14.34 40.26
N ILE A 490 -66.30 -15.11 40.23
CA ILE A 490 -66.72 -15.87 41.40
C ILE A 490 -67.49 -17.10 40.99
N ALA A 491 -67.26 -18.20 41.70
CA ALA A 491 -68.09 -19.38 41.64
C ALA A 491 -68.64 -19.65 43.04
N ILE A 492 -69.94 -19.46 43.24
CA ILE A 492 -70.61 -19.59 44.54
C ILE A 492 -71.65 -20.71 44.49
N CYS A 493 -71.65 -21.53 45.52
CA CYS A 493 -72.53 -22.67 45.69
C CYS A 493 -73.30 -22.57 47.00
N CYS A 494 -74.55 -23.04 46.99
CA CYS A 494 -75.36 -23.23 48.17
C CYS A 494 -75.86 -24.68 48.20
N TRP A 495 -75.40 -25.45 49.17
CA TRP A 495 -75.74 -26.85 49.32
C TRP A 495 -76.80 -27.03 50.41
N ASP A 496 -77.97 -27.53 50.00
CA ASP A 496 -79.01 -28.01 50.90
C ASP A 496 -78.87 -29.52 51.10
N GLU A 497 -78.31 -29.89 52.25
CA GLU A 497 -78.01 -31.28 52.61
C GLU A 497 -79.29 -32.11 52.78
N LYS A 498 -80.40 -31.51 53.24
CA LYS A 498 -81.67 -32.22 53.44
C LYS A 498 -82.39 -32.47 52.13
N ALA A 499 -82.35 -31.51 51.21
CA ALA A 499 -82.97 -31.63 49.90
C ALA A 499 -82.12 -32.43 48.90
N GLY A 500 -80.80 -32.56 49.14
CA GLY A 500 -79.87 -33.16 48.19
C GLY A 500 -79.68 -32.30 46.93
N ILE A 501 -79.80 -30.98 47.07
CA ILE A 501 -79.72 -30.01 45.98
C ILE A 501 -78.55 -29.07 46.22
N LEU A 502 -77.74 -28.87 45.19
CA LEU A 502 -76.71 -27.86 45.12
C LEU A 502 -77.17 -26.78 44.15
N GLU A 503 -77.34 -25.56 44.65
CA GLU A 503 -77.56 -24.38 43.82
C GLU A 503 -76.21 -23.76 43.46
N PHE A 504 -76.06 -23.27 42.23
CA PHE A 504 -74.84 -22.61 41.73
C PHE A 504 -75.15 -21.37 40.92
N ALA A 505 -74.36 -20.32 41.12
CA ALA A 505 -74.24 -19.19 40.22
C ALA A 505 -72.77 -18.77 40.15
N GLY A 506 -72.36 -18.22 39.01
CA GLY A 506 -70.99 -17.74 38.86
C GLY A 506 -70.81 -16.69 37.79
N ALA A 507 -69.75 -15.91 37.96
CA ALA A 507 -69.21 -14.94 37.02
C ALA A 507 -67.86 -15.47 36.51
N TYR A 508 -67.79 -15.78 35.22
CA TYR A 508 -66.68 -16.43 34.48
C TYR A 508 -66.21 -17.81 34.98
N ASN A 509 -66.12 -18.03 36.29
CA ASN A 509 -65.60 -19.24 36.91
C ASN A 509 -66.66 -20.36 36.96
N PRO A 510 -66.44 -21.51 36.30
CA PRO A 510 -67.42 -22.60 36.24
C PRO A 510 -67.41 -23.47 37.50
N LEU A 511 -68.45 -24.29 37.63
CA LEU A 511 -68.54 -25.36 38.63
C LEU A 511 -68.18 -26.72 38.01
N TYR A 512 -67.30 -27.47 38.65
CA TYR A 512 -67.00 -28.86 38.28
C TYR A 512 -67.51 -29.84 39.32
N ILE A 513 -68.25 -30.86 38.89
CA ILE A 513 -68.69 -31.98 39.74
C ILE A 513 -68.16 -33.28 39.14
N PHE A 514 -67.46 -34.06 39.93
CA PHE A 514 -67.04 -35.42 39.56
C PHE A 514 -67.96 -36.45 40.21
N ARG A 515 -68.64 -37.23 39.36
CA ARG A 515 -69.54 -38.33 39.74
C ARG A 515 -69.15 -39.59 38.98
N ASP A 516 -68.88 -40.68 39.67
CA ASP A 516 -68.47 -41.97 39.08
C ASP A 516 -67.32 -41.85 38.05
N GLY A 517 -66.37 -40.94 38.30
CA GLY A 517 -65.25 -40.68 37.40
C GLY A 517 -65.57 -39.84 36.16
N LYS A 518 -66.79 -39.29 36.04
CA LYS A 518 -67.21 -38.39 34.97
C LYS A 518 -67.30 -36.95 35.47
N LEU A 519 -66.81 -36.01 34.66
CA LEU A 519 -66.92 -34.57 34.91
C LEU A 519 -68.26 -34.03 34.40
N LEU A 520 -69.00 -33.36 35.27
CA LEU A 520 -70.16 -32.53 34.97
C LEU A 520 -69.73 -31.07 35.15
N GLU A 521 -69.72 -30.30 34.06
CA GLU A 521 -69.36 -28.87 34.05
C GLU A 521 -70.62 -28.01 33.92
N THR A 522 -70.87 -27.15 34.92
CA THR A 522 -71.89 -26.10 34.85
C THR A 522 -71.20 -24.78 34.55
N LYS A 523 -71.55 -24.15 33.43
CA LYS A 523 -70.94 -22.89 32.99
C LYS A 523 -71.48 -21.72 33.81
N ALA A 524 -70.61 -20.76 34.11
CA ALA A 524 -70.96 -19.47 34.67
C ALA A 524 -71.40 -18.47 33.59
N ASP A 525 -72.02 -17.39 34.03
CA ASP A 525 -72.30 -16.23 33.19
C ASP A 525 -71.00 -15.52 32.78
N ARG A 526 -70.96 -15.00 31.55
CA ARG A 526 -69.74 -14.40 30.96
C ARG A 526 -69.66 -12.89 31.17
N PHE A 527 -69.89 -12.44 32.40
CA PHE A 527 -69.69 -11.07 32.85
C PHE A 527 -69.28 -11.07 34.32
N PRO A 528 -68.46 -10.10 34.77
CA PRO A 528 -67.94 -10.06 36.13
C PRO A 528 -69.00 -9.52 37.09
N VAL A 529 -68.81 -9.74 38.39
CA VAL A 529 -69.60 -9.07 39.42
C VAL A 529 -69.05 -7.66 39.64
N GLY A 530 -69.95 -6.67 39.71
CA GLY A 530 -69.62 -5.29 40.07
C GLY A 530 -69.37 -4.34 38.91
N THR A 531 -69.24 -4.83 37.67
CA THR A 531 -69.01 -4.01 36.46
C THR A 531 -70.21 -4.05 35.51
N PHE A 532 -70.53 -2.91 34.89
CA PHE A 532 -71.54 -2.85 33.83
C PHE A 532 -71.01 -3.41 32.51
N VAL A 533 -71.75 -4.34 31.90
CA VAL A 533 -71.50 -4.84 30.54
C VAL A 533 -72.61 -4.33 29.62
N GLY A 534 -72.34 -3.24 28.90
CA GLY A 534 -73.33 -2.54 28.06
C GLY A 534 -74.16 -1.52 28.85
N GLU A 535 -75.37 -1.21 28.36
CA GLU A 535 -76.31 -0.26 28.99
C GLU A 535 -77.32 -0.92 29.95
N THR A 536 -77.22 -2.24 30.19
CA THR A 536 -78.19 -3.01 30.98
C THR A 536 -77.57 -3.66 32.22
N VAL A 537 -78.34 -3.70 33.32
CA VAL A 537 -78.02 -4.51 34.49
C VAL A 537 -78.30 -5.97 34.14
N ASN A 538 -77.26 -6.80 34.10
CA ASN A 538 -77.40 -8.23 33.86
C ASN A 538 -77.63 -8.95 35.20
N GLU A 539 -78.64 -9.81 35.26
CA GLU A 539 -78.89 -10.68 36.43
C GLU A 539 -78.18 -12.03 36.26
N PHE A 540 -77.64 -12.58 37.34
CA PHE A 540 -76.99 -13.89 37.33
C PHE A 540 -77.99 -15.05 37.23
N THR A 541 -77.62 -16.09 36.49
CA THR A 541 -78.41 -17.32 36.33
C THR A 541 -78.18 -18.26 37.51
N ASN A 542 -79.28 -18.78 38.09
CA ASN A 542 -79.21 -19.81 39.13
C ASN A 542 -79.38 -21.21 38.51
N HIS A 543 -78.46 -22.12 38.84
CA HIS A 543 -78.51 -23.51 38.43
C HIS A 543 -78.82 -24.40 39.63
N GLU A 544 -79.87 -25.22 39.54
CA GLU A 544 -80.18 -26.24 40.54
C GLU A 544 -79.69 -27.60 40.07
N ILE A 545 -78.86 -28.26 40.89
CA ILE A 545 -78.20 -29.52 40.55
C ILE A 545 -78.48 -30.53 41.64
N LYS A 546 -79.06 -31.70 41.26
CA LYS A 546 -79.22 -32.81 42.19
C LYS A 546 -77.89 -33.50 42.43
N VAL A 547 -77.42 -33.49 43.67
CA VAL A 547 -76.16 -34.10 44.09
C VAL A 547 -76.38 -35.47 44.70
N GLN A 548 -75.36 -36.33 44.59
CA GLN A 548 -75.33 -37.67 45.14
C GLN A 548 -74.22 -37.78 46.17
N LYS A 549 -74.43 -38.62 47.19
CA LYS A 549 -73.40 -38.94 48.18
C LYS A 549 -72.14 -39.46 47.48
N GLY A 550 -70.99 -38.86 47.77
CA GLY A 550 -69.70 -39.16 47.15
C GLY A 550 -69.29 -38.22 46.01
N ASP A 551 -70.20 -37.40 45.49
CA ASP A 551 -69.87 -36.38 44.49
C ASP A 551 -68.77 -35.44 45.01
N MET A 552 -67.80 -35.12 44.16
CA MET A 552 -66.75 -34.16 44.48
C MET A 552 -66.95 -32.88 43.67
N VAL A 553 -67.21 -31.78 44.37
CA VAL A 553 -67.51 -30.46 43.80
C VAL A 553 -66.28 -29.57 43.90
N TYR A 554 -65.92 -28.87 42.81
CA TYR A 554 -64.82 -27.91 42.77
C TYR A 554 -65.28 -26.56 42.22
N VAL A 555 -64.91 -25.50 42.95
CA VAL A 555 -64.94 -24.10 42.51
C VAL A 555 -63.55 -23.51 42.67
N PHE A 556 -63.11 -22.69 41.73
CA PHE A 556 -61.72 -22.24 41.67
C PHE A 556 -61.58 -20.94 40.89
N THR A 557 -60.44 -20.28 41.07
CA THR A 557 -59.96 -19.12 40.31
C THR A 557 -58.98 -19.56 39.22
N ASP A 558 -58.65 -18.67 38.29
CA ASP A 558 -57.88 -19.04 37.09
C ASP A 558 -56.37 -19.25 37.35
N GLY A 559 -55.84 -18.73 38.46
CA GLY A 559 -54.40 -18.66 38.70
C GLY A 559 -53.67 -20.01 38.70
N PHE A 560 -54.33 -21.10 39.11
CA PHE A 560 -53.72 -22.43 38.99
C PHE A 560 -53.49 -22.82 37.52
N ALA A 561 -54.49 -22.58 36.67
CA ALA A 561 -54.42 -22.87 35.24
C ALA A 561 -53.48 -21.90 34.51
N ASP A 562 -53.35 -20.68 35.00
CA ASP A 562 -52.52 -19.63 34.41
C ASP A 562 -51.04 -19.68 34.81
N GLN A 563 -50.69 -20.49 35.83
CA GLN A 563 -49.30 -20.67 36.25
C GLN A 563 -48.38 -21.13 35.10
N PHE A 564 -47.35 -20.34 34.84
CA PHE A 564 -46.28 -20.68 33.90
C PHE A 564 -45.32 -21.70 34.50
N GLY A 565 -44.89 -22.66 33.68
CA GLY A 565 -44.07 -23.77 34.14
C GLY A 565 -43.73 -24.81 33.08
N GLY A 566 -43.21 -25.93 33.55
CA GLY A 566 -42.78 -27.07 32.75
C GLY A 566 -41.54 -26.78 31.90
N PRO A 567 -41.06 -27.78 31.13
CA PRO A 567 -39.81 -27.68 30.36
C PRO A 567 -39.79 -26.56 29.29
N GLN A 568 -40.96 -26.10 28.86
CA GLN A 568 -41.13 -25.08 27.83
C GLN A 568 -41.59 -23.72 28.38
N GLY A 569 -41.74 -23.57 29.71
CA GLY A 569 -42.20 -22.32 30.32
C GLY A 569 -43.56 -21.86 29.81
N LYS A 570 -44.55 -22.76 29.73
CA LYS A 570 -45.91 -22.46 29.24
C LYS A 570 -46.91 -22.43 30.40
N LYS A 571 -48.07 -21.80 30.19
CA LYS A 571 -49.21 -21.89 31.12
C LYS A 571 -49.60 -23.35 31.38
N PHE A 572 -50.10 -23.64 32.58
CA PHE A 572 -50.58 -24.97 32.95
C PHE A 572 -51.80 -25.37 32.10
N MET A 573 -52.64 -24.40 31.75
CA MET A 573 -53.86 -24.50 30.95
C MET A 573 -54.99 -25.26 31.66
N MET A 574 -56.22 -24.80 31.42
CA MET A 574 -57.44 -25.39 32.01
C MET A 574 -57.59 -26.89 31.71
N ASN A 575 -57.15 -27.35 30.53
CA ASN A 575 -57.20 -28.77 30.17
C ASN A 575 -56.37 -29.67 31.09
N ARG A 576 -55.18 -29.22 31.51
CA ARG A 576 -54.35 -29.99 32.46
C ARG A 576 -54.92 -29.92 33.86
N PHE A 577 -55.47 -28.77 34.24
CA PHE A 577 -56.16 -28.59 35.52
C PHE A 577 -57.36 -29.53 35.67
N ARG A 578 -58.24 -29.58 34.65
CA ARG A 578 -59.35 -30.54 34.59
C ARG A 578 -58.88 -31.98 34.72
N LYS A 579 -57.82 -32.36 33.99
CA LYS A 579 -57.26 -33.71 34.07
C LYS A 579 -56.72 -34.02 35.47
N MET A 580 -55.98 -33.11 36.07
CA MET A 580 -55.45 -33.26 37.42
C MET A 580 -56.57 -33.43 38.44
N LEU A 581 -57.64 -32.61 38.38
CA LEU A 581 -58.81 -32.80 39.25
C LEU A 581 -59.46 -34.17 39.03
N SER A 582 -59.56 -34.62 37.76
CA SER A 582 -60.03 -35.96 37.42
C SER A 582 -59.15 -37.09 37.97
N ASP A 583 -57.86 -36.86 38.18
CA ASP A 583 -56.94 -37.88 38.71
C ASP A 583 -56.97 -37.94 40.25
N VAL A 584 -57.44 -36.87 40.92
CA VAL A 584 -57.41 -36.76 42.39
C VAL A 584 -58.78 -36.86 43.06
N HIS A 585 -59.90 -36.62 42.35
CA HIS A 585 -61.23 -36.46 42.98
C HIS A 585 -61.70 -37.64 43.85
N SER A 586 -61.22 -38.86 43.59
CA SER A 586 -61.59 -40.06 44.36
C SER A 586 -60.79 -40.23 45.66
N LYS A 587 -59.71 -39.45 45.85
CA LYS A 587 -58.82 -39.54 47.02
C LYS A 587 -59.36 -38.76 48.22
N PRO A 588 -58.91 -39.03 49.46
CA PRO A 588 -59.20 -38.19 50.62
C PRO A 588 -58.84 -36.72 50.36
N VAL A 589 -59.63 -35.78 50.87
CA VAL A 589 -59.47 -34.34 50.60
C VAL A 589 -58.07 -33.80 50.99
N ASP A 590 -57.49 -34.32 52.07
CA ASP A 590 -56.13 -33.95 52.50
C ASP A 590 -55.06 -34.46 51.51
N GLU A 591 -55.20 -35.66 50.94
CA GLU A 591 -54.29 -36.19 49.91
C GLU A 591 -54.43 -35.41 48.59
N GLN A 592 -55.65 -34.98 48.25
CA GLN A 592 -55.87 -34.11 47.09
C GLN A 592 -55.10 -32.79 47.24
N PHE A 593 -55.16 -32.16 48.42
CA PHE A 593 -54.42 -30.93 48.70
C PHE A 593 -52.91 -31.12 48.48
N GLU A 594 -52.33 -32.23 49.00
CA GLU A 594 -50.91 -32.53 48.81
C GLU A 594 -50.55 -32.72 47.32
N LEU A 595 -51.40 -33.38 46.55
CA LEU A 595 -51.19 -33.61 45.12
C LEU A 595 -51.30 -32.32 44.31
N LEU A 596 -52.25 -31.43 44.64
CA LEU A 596 -52.35 -30.09 44.05
C LEU A 596 -51.07 -29.30 44.33
N SER A 597 -50.63 -29.26 45.60
CA SER A 597 -49.41 -28.56 46.01
C SER A 597 -48.16 -29.09 45.30
N LYS A 598 -48.02 -30.42 45.24
CA LYS A 598 -46.88 -31.08 44.60
C LYS A 598 -46.87 -30.81 43.09
N THR A 599 -48.02 -30.93 42.43
CA THR A 599 -48.15 -30.70 40.98
C THR A 599 -47.83 -29.26 40.63
N LEU A 600 -48.34 -28.29 41.40
CA LEU A 600 -48.05 -26.88 41.19
C LEU A 600 -46.56 -26.57 41.39
N LYS A 601 -45.94 -27.06 42.47
CA LYS A 601 -44.50 -26.87 42.74
C LYS A 601 -43.63 -27.47 41.62
N GLN A 602 -43.95 -28.68 41.17
CA GLN A 602 -43.22 -29.34 40.09
C GLN A 602 -43.39 -28.62 38.74
N TRP A 603 -44.60 -28.14 38.45
CA TRP A 603 -44.85 -27.39 37.23
C TRP A 603 -44.12 -26.04 37.24
N LYS A 604 -44.32 -25.25 38.30
CA LYS A 604 -43.71 -23.91 38.45
C LYS A 604 -42.18 -23.97 38.43
N GLY A 605 -41.57 -24.96 39.09
CA GLY A 605 -40.12 -25.06 39.19
C GLY A 605 -39.50 -23.81 39.83
N ASN A 606 -38.57 -23.19 39.11
CA ASN A 606 -37.89 -21.95 39.53
C ASN A 606 -38.58 -20.66 39.05
N LEU A 607 -39.70 -20.77 38.31
CA LEU A 607 -40.43 -19.58 37.86
C LEU A 607 -41.22 -18.96 39.03
N GLU A 608 -41.47 -17.66 38.91
CA GLU A 608 -42.31 -16.95 39.88
C GLU A 608 -43.79 -17.32 39.72
N GLN A 609 -44.55 -17.10 40.79
CA GLN A 609 -46.00 -17.25 40.71
C GLN A 609 -46.58 -16.04 39.97
N VAL A 610 -47.46 -16.29 39.01
CA VAL A 610 -47.96 -15.24 38.11
C VAL A 610 -49.25 -14.61 38.59
N ASP A 611 -50.06 -15.34 39.35
CA ASP A 611 -51.33 -14.87 39.89
C ASP A 611 -51.67 -15.49 41.24
N ASP A 612 -52.65 -14.93 41.95
CA ASP A 612 -53.23 -15.53 43.14
C ASP A 612 -53.94 -16.86 42.79
N ILE A 613 -53.98 -17.82 43.72
CA ILE A 613 -54.52 -19.16 43.45
C ILE A 613 -55.50 -19.54 44.55
N CYS A 614 -56.73 -19.89 44.17
CA CYS A 614 -57.76 -20.39 45.07
C CYS A 614 -58.52 -21.57 44.44
N VAL A 615 -58.53 -22.72 45.11
CA VAL A 615 -59.31 -23.91 44.73
C VAL A 615 -60.03 -24.44 45.96
N VAL A 616 -61.35 -24.47 45.92
CA VAL A 616 -62.21 -25.02 46.97
C VAL A 616 -62.85 -26.30 46.44
N GLY A 617 -62.61 -27.41 47.14
CA GLY A 617 -63.21 -28.71 46.86
C GLY A 617 -64.09 -29.16 48.01
N VAL A 618 -65.28 -29.69 47.73
CA VAL A 618 -66.24 -30.18 48.72
C VAL A 618 -66.77 -31.54 48.29
N ARG A 619 -66.68 -32.54 49.18
CA ARG A 619 -67.28 -33.86 48.97
C ARG A 619 -68.65 -33.91 49.63
N ILE A 620 -69.65 -34.34 48.86
CA ILE A 620 -71.04 -34.49 49.32
C ILE A 620 -71.13 -35.74 50.21
N SER A 621 -71.49 -35.56 51.48
CA SER A 621 -71.52 -36.60 52.51
C SER A 621 -72.82 -37.36 52.65
#